data_AF-A0A165I8V7-F1
#
_entry.id   AF-A0A165I8V7-F1
#
_cell.length_a   1.000
_cell.length_b   1.000
_cell.length_c   1.000
_cell.angle_alpha   90.00
_cell.angle_beta   90.00
_cell.angle_gamma   90.00
#
_symmetry.space_group_name_H-M   'P 1'
#
loop_
_entity.id
_entity.type
_entity.pdbx_description
1 polymer ?
#
loop_
_entity_poly.entity_id
_entity_poly.type
_entity_poly.pdbx_seq_one_letter_code
_entity_poly.pdbx_strand_id
1 'polypeptide(L)'
;MDIIAVHLLPTLRDAHRPTFCVDCTVYPLEVLLKLLPTSHTNANALILRQHHHELLTTIMNFLTTPRSDEDLNILRDSLLRASSACPRRASHLPSPVPVGDIAGDALQALAYPISAAIETAPNLLRTQLFSRKSLWPRSAADLLPRPLKESLTTLLTWAGRSERSRLWDHTITACELVYILLNVCRPEILPELFVHDTRLLCIDVFVRQLDAATADFRNGVMSNHPLALIECVVVVFDAINNGVGSHNHDWATFTRDSEPRLIRALDAAWHCVDETTHRSLKQMITVLQHNSCVVTGNYELLSQPVLDGFRDICGIADVYTKLYYILKEVDGGVECNYRECKKHARNVEGGRLRKCGSCRLMRYCSRDCQKRHWGAEPLPHKVICPALKEIFLFASLAMDNDAFGAACRSSPRPQHFFQLVYQFLSHDHGIDFRIALEERLSGATD
;
A
#
# COMPACT_ATOMS: atom_id res chain seq x y z
N MET A 1 7.18 -1.45 -27.55
CA MET A 1 5.93 -1.04 -26.86
C MET A 1 5.09 -0.06 -27.66
N ASP A 2 5.65 0.94 -28.34
CA ASP A 2 4.86 1.98 -29.03
C ASP A 2 3.80 1.43 -29.98
N ILE A 3 4.16 0.45 -30.81
CA ILE A 3 3.25 -0.18 -31.77
C ILE A 3 2.03 -0.79 -31.05
N ILE A 4 2.25 -1.54 -29.96
CA ILE A 4 1.17 -2.16 -29.17
C ILE A 4 0.29 -1.06 -28.58
N ALA A 5 0.89 -0.02 -28.00
CA ALA A 5 0.17 1.05 -27.35
C ALA A 5 -0.74 1.84 -28.33
N VAL A 6 -0.22 2.18 -29.51
CA VAL A 6 -0.97 2.89 -30.56
C VAL A 6 -2.15 2.07 -31.07
N HIS A 7 -1.99 0.75 -31.22
CA HIS A 7 -3.09 -0.12 -31.67
C HIS A 7 -4.11 -0.41 -30.57
N LEU A 8 -3.69 -0.48 -29.31
CA LEU A 8 -4.57 -0.81 -28.18
C LEU A 8 -5.45 0.38 -27.78
N LEU A 9 -4.95 1.62 -27.85
CA LEU A 9 -5.72 2.81 -27.44
C LEU A 9 -7.12 2.92 -28.09
N PRO A 10 -7.28 2.90 -29.43
CA PRO A 10 -8.61 3.08 -30.03
C PRO A 10 -9.59 1.95 -29.70
N THR A 11 -9.09 0.75 -29.42
CA THR A 11 -9.92 -0.43 -29.13
C THR A 11 -10.41 -0.49 -27.69
N LEU A 12 -9.90 0.38 -26.80
CA LEU A 12 -10.29 0.53 -25.39
C LEU A 12 -11.18 1.74 -25.10
N ARG A 13 -11.46 2.60 -26.10
CA ARG A 13 -12.21 3.85 -25.88
C ARG A 13 -13.63 3.64 -25.35
N ASP A 14 -14.29 2.56 -25.77
CA ASP A 14 -15.56 2.12 -25.20
C ASP A 14 -15.27 1.06 -24.12
N ALA A 15 -15.37 1.46 -22.85
CA ALA A 15 -15.10 0.59 -21.72
C ALA A 15 -16.13 -0.55 -21.55
N HIS A 16 -17.33 -0.42 -22.13
CA HIS A 16 -18.37 -1.45 -22.10
C HIS A 16 -18.27 -2.39 -23.30
N ARG A 17 -17.82 -1.89 -24.45
CA ARG A 17 -17.71 -2.65 -25.70
C ARG A 17 -16.32 -2.54 -26.33
N PRO A 18 -15.27 -2.99 -25.63
CA PRO A 18 -13.93 -2.99 -26.18
C PRO A 18 -13.85 -3.91 -27.40
N THR A 19 -12.97 -3.57 -28.34
CA THR A 19 -12.80 -4.29 -29.61
C THR A 19 -11.40 -4.90 -29.76
N PHE A 20 -10.62 -4.97 -28.68
CA PHE A 20 -9.33 -5.64 -28.69
C PHE A 20 -9.48 -7.16 -28.52
N CYS A 21 -8.57 -7.91 -29.12
CA CYS A 21 -8.45 -9.33 -28.86
C CYS A 21 -7.65 -9.55 -27.57
N VAL A 22 -8.24 -10.29 -26.62
CA VAL A 22 -7.65 -10.55 -25.30
C VAL A 22 -6.33 -11.32 -25.43
N ASP A 23 -6.28 -12.40 -26.22
CA ASP A 23 -5.05 -13.19 -26.43
C ASP A 23 -3.88 -12.36 -26.99
N CYS A 24 -4.20 -11.51 -27.98
CA CYS A 24 -3.22 -10.60 -28.59
C CYS A 24 -2.77 -9.47 -27.65
N THR A 25 -3.45 -9.27 -26.52
CA THR A 25 -3.16 -8.22 -25.55
C THR A 25 -2.47 -8.79 -24.31
N VAL A 26 -3.02 -9.86 -23.73
CA VAL A 26 -2.48 -10.57 -22.56
C VAL A 26 -1.03 -10.95 -22.82
N TYR A 27 -0.77 -11.77 -23.85
CA TYR A 27 0.55 -12.37 -24.03
C TYR A 27 1.65 -11.33 -24.26
N PRO A 28 1.50 -10.33 -25.16
CA PRO A 28 2.54 -9.33 -25.32
C PRO A 28 2.72 -8.44 -24.10
N LEU A 29 1.65 -8.03 -23.41
CA LEU A 29 1.79 -7.17 -22.23
C LEU A 29 2.44 -7.94 -21.07
N GLU A 30 2.04 -9.18 -20.84
CA GLU A 30 2.64 -10.04 -19.81
C GLU A 30 4.12 -10.32 -20.10
N VAL A 31 4.48 -10.68 -21.34
CA VAL A 31 5.88 -10.92 -21.72
C VAL A 31 6.73 -9.66 -21.61
N LEU A 32 6.22 -8.51 -22.08
CA LEU A 32 6.99 -7.27 -22.16
C LEU A 32 7.07 -6.50 -20.84
N LEU A 33 6.21 -6.81 -19.87
CA LEU A 33 6.09 -6.05 -18.62
C LEU A 33 6.16 -6.88 -17.34
N LYS A 34 5.93 -8.20 -17.38
CA LYS A 34 5.92 -9.07 -16.18
C LYS A 34 6.99 -10.15 -16.21
N LEU A 35 7.04 -10.97 -17.26
CA LEU A 35 7.86 -12.19 -17.26
C LEU A 35 9.36 -11.96 -17.45
N LEU A 36 9.77 -10.76 -17.86
CA LEU A 36 11.17 -10.41 -18.04
C LEU A 36 11.60 -9.39 -16.97
N PRO A 37 12.04 -9.81 -15.76
CA PRO A 37 12.56 -8.92 -14.72
C PRO A 37 13.94 -8.38 -15.13
N THR A 38 13.95 -7.52 -16.14
CA THR A 38 15.15 -7.00 -16.81
C THR A 38 15.02 -5.50 -17.05
N SER A 39 16.14 -4.86 -17.40
CA SER A 39 16.19 -3.48 -17.90
C SER A 39 15.14 -3.15 -18.97
N HIS A 40 14.67 -4.16 -19.72
CA HIS A 40 13.64 -4.00 -20.75
C HIS A 40 12.25 -3.67 -20.18
N THR A 41 11.83 -4.28 -19.07
CA THR A 41 10.54 -3.96 -18.44
C THR A 41 10.52 -2.51 -17.98
N ASN A 42 11.62 -2.06 -17.35
CA ASN A 42 11.76 -0.66 -16.93
C ASN A 42 11.76 0.30 -18.13
N ALA A 43 12.43 -0.05 -19.23
CA ALA A 43 12.41 0.74 -20.45
C ALA A 43 11.02 0.81 -21.09
N ASN A 44 10.31 -0.32 -21.16
CA ASN A 44 8.97 -0.43 -21.72
C ASN A 44 7.94 0.38 -20.91
N ALA A 45 7.98 0.25 -19.58
CA ALA A 45 7.15 1.06 -18.69
C ALA A 45 7.48 2.56 -18.82
N LEU A 46 8.76 2.92 -18.94
CA LEU A 46 9.16 4.31 -19.15
C LEU A 46 8.62 4.87 -20.47
N ILE A 47 8.69 4.09 -21.56
CA ILE A 47 8.10 4.46 -22.87
C ILE A 47 6.60 4.75 -22.72
N LEU A 48 5.85 3.86 -22.05
CA LEU A 48 4.42 4.06 -21.81
C LEU A 48 4.16 5.36 -21.04
N ARG A 49 4.95 5.62 -20.00
CA ARG A 49 4.82 6.81 -19.15
C ARG A 49 5.30 8.12 -19.77
N GLN A 50 6.06 8.07 -20.86
CA GLN A 50 6.55 9.25 -21.58
C GLN A 50 5.69 9.59 -22.79
N HIS A 51 5.15 8.57 -23.47
CA HIS A 51 4.56 8.73 -24.80
C HIS A 51 3.09 8.30 -24.88
N HIS A 52 2.58 7.53 -23.92
CA HIS A 52 1.26 6.89 -24.02
C HIS A 52 0.36 7.17 -22.81
N HIS A 53 0.32 8.43 -22.35
CA HIS A 53 -0.52 8.82 -21.20
C HIS A 53 -2.02 8.58 -21.43
N GLU A 54 -2.50 8.85 -22.66
CA GLU A 54 -3.91 8.63 -23.03
C GLU A 54 -4.28 7.15 -22.91
N LEU A 55 -3.40 6.25 -23.33
CA LEU A 55 -3.60 4.80 -23.17
C LEU A 55 -3.71 4.42 -21.70
N LEU A 56 -2.74 4.80 -20.87
CA LEU A 56 -2.74 4.44 -19.44
C LEU A 56 -3.98 4.99 -18.72
N THR A 57 -4.41 6.21 -19.06
CA THR A 57 -5.65 6.81 -18.52
C THR A 57 -6.91 6.11 -19.05
N THR A 58 -6.92 5.68 -20.31
CA THR A 58 -8.02 4.90 -20.91
C THR A 58 -8.11 3.52 -20.27
N ILE A 59 -6.98 2.90 -19.97
CA ILE A 59 -6.91 1.65 -19.18
C ILE A 59 -7.50 1.87 -17.79
N MET A 60 -7.09 2.91 -17.06
CA MET A 60 -7.69 3.22 -15.75
C MET A 60 -9.19 3.46 -15.85
N ASN A 61 -9.66 4.14 -16.90
CA ASN A 61 -11.10 4.28 -17.17
C ASN A 61 -11.77 2.92 -17.36
N PHE A 62 -11.19 2.01 -18.15
CA PHE A 62 -11.71 0.65 -18.31
C PHE A 62 -11.79 -0.09 -16.97
N LEU A 63 -10.71 -0.08 -16.18
CA LEU A 63 -10.61 -0.80 -14.92
C LEU A 63 -11.58 -0.26 -13.85
N THR A 64 -11.86 1.04 -13.87
CA THR A 64 -12.69 1.74 -12.87
C THR A 64 -14.11 2.07 -13.33
N THR A 65 -14.53 1.64 -14.53
CA THR A 65 -15.91 1.82 -15.00
C THR A 65 -16.85 0.87 -14.27
N PRO A 66 -17.88 1.39 -13.56
CA PRO A 66 -18.89 0.56 -12.90
C PRO A 66 -19.61 -0.32 -13.92
N ARG A 67 -19.84 -1.58 -13.56
CA ARG A 67 -20.53 -2.55 -14.42
C ARG A 67 -21.51 -3.37 -13.62
N SER A 68 -22.77 -3.31 -14.02
CA SER A 68 -23.78 -4.30 -13.61
C SER A 68 -23.42 -5.69 -14.14
N ASP A 69 -24.14 -6.73 -13.70
CA ASP A 69 -23.97 -8.07 -14.26
C ASP A 69 -24.32 -8.11 -15.76
N GLU A 70 -25.28 -7.29 -16.19
CA GLU A 70 -25.62 -7.17 -17.61
C GLU A 70 -24.52 -6.46 -18.42
N ASP A 71 -23.94 -5.39 -17.89
CA ASP A 71 -22.79 -4.72 -18.53
C ASP A 71 -21.60 -5.66 -18.66
N LEU A 72 -21.41 -6.57 -17.71
CA LEU A 72 -20.39 -7.61 -17.82
C LEU A 72 -20.68 -8.61 -18.94
N ASN A 73 -21.94 -9.02 -19.11
CA ASN A 73 -22.31 -9.90 -20.22
C ASN A 73 -22.03 -9.21 -21.55
N ILE A 74 -22.38 -7.93 -21.66
CA ILE A 74 -22.05 -7.10 -22.84
C ILE A 74 -20.52 -7.03 -23.07
N LEU A 75 -19.75 -6.83 -22.00
CA LEU A 75 -18.29 -6.80 -22.06
C LEU A 75 -17.72 -8.14 -22.56
N ARG A 76 -18.14 -9.26 -21.97
CA ARG A 76 -17.71 -10.61 -22.35
C ARG A 76 -18.03 -10.90 -23.81
N ASP A 77 -19.26 -10.62 -24.22
CA ASP A 77 -19.69 -10.77 -25.61
C ASP A 77 -18.85 -9.93 -26.57
N SER A 78 -18.52 -8.70 -26.19
CA SER A 78 -17.67 -7.82 -27.00
C SER A 78 -16.26 -8.37 -27.16
N LEU A 79 -15.64 -8.79 -26.06
CA LEU A 79 -14.30 -9.39 -26.05
C LEU A 79 -14.26 -10.72 -26.82
N LEU A 80 -15.27 -11.57 -26.66
CA LEU A 80 -15.39 -12.83 -27.39
C LEU A 80 -15.53 -12.58 -28.89
N ARG A 81 -16.39 -11.63 -29.30
CA ARG A 81 -16.52 -11.24 -30.71
C ARG A 81 -15.18 -10.74 -31.26
N ALA A 82 -14.51 -9.83 -30.55
CA ALA A 82 -13.22 -9.28 -30.96
C ALA A 82 -12.14 -10.36 -31.10
N SER A 83 -12.03 -11.27 -30.12
CA SER A 83 -11.09 -12.41 -30.19
C SER A 83 -11.45 -13.40 -31.31
N SER A 84 -12.74 -13.66 -31.54
CA SER A 84 -13.19 -14.57 -32.60
C SER A 84 -12.91 -14.05 -34.00
N ALA A 85 -13.00 -12.72 -34.18
CA ALA A 85 -12.73 -11.99 -35.42
C ALA A 85 -11.26 -11.60 -35.58
N CYS A 86 -10.39 -11.98 -34.63
CA CYS A 86 -8.98 -11.61 -34.65
C CYS A 86 -8.28 -12.22 -35.89
N PRO A 87 -7.63 -11.40 -36.74
CA PRO A 87 -6.89 -11.92 -37.90
C PRO A 87 -5.73 -12.85 -37.53
N ARG A 88 -5.23 -12.75 -36.29
CA ARG A 88 -4.13 -13.57 -35.76
C ARG A 88 -4.60 -14.78 -34.96
N ARG A 89 -5.89 -15.11 -34.99
CA ARG A 89 -6.47 -16.22 -34.20
C ARG A 89 -5.75 -17.54 -34.39
N ALA A 90 -5.25 -17.83 -35.59
CA ALA A 90 -4.47 -19.04 -35.86
C ALA A 90 -3.09 -19.08 -35.16
N SER A 91 -2.56 -17.93 -34.76
CA SER A 91 -1.29 -17.77 -34.02
C SER A 91 -1.50 -17.64 -32.51
N HIS A 92 -2.75 -17.54 -32.05
CA HIS A 92 -3.01 -17.70 -30.63
C HIS A 92 -2.55 -19.11 -30.30
N LEU A 93 -1.75 -19.25 -29.23
CA LEU A 93 -1.43 -20.58 -28.73
C LEU A 93 -2.77 -21.34 -28.62
N PRO A 94 -2.81 -22.64 -28.93
CA PRO A 94 -3.91 -23.50 -28.50
C PRO A 94 -3.84 -23.63 -26.96
N SER A 95 -3.76 -22.49 -26.26
CA SER A 95 -4.31 -22.35 -24.96
C SER A 95 -5.76 -22.80 -25.16
N PRO A 96 -6.18 -23.93 -24.53
CA PRO A 96 -7.58 -24.28 -24.56
C PRO A 96 -8.30 -23.01 -24.15
N VAL A 97 -9.15 -22.45 -25.03
CA VAL A 97 -9.94 -21.24 -24.77
C VAL A 97 -10.26 -21.30 -23.29
N PRO A 98 -9.71 -20.41 -22.44
CA PRO A 98 -9.79 -20.65 -21.02
C PRO A 98 -11.28 -20.83 -20.74
N VAL A 99 -11.65 -21.94 -20.12
CA VAL A 99 -12.99 -22.12 -19.57
C VAL A 99 -13.27 -21.01 -18.51
N GLY A 100 -12.27 -20.16 -18.23
CA GLY A 100 -12.34 -18.99 -17.38
C GLY A 100 -13.01 -17.76 -17.97
N ASP A 101 -13.00 -16.70 -17.16
CA ASP A 101 -13.69 -15.45 -17.41
C ASP A 101 -12.84 -14.50 -18.27
N ILE A 102 -13.16 -14.42 -19.57
CA ILE A 102 -12.48 -13.52 -20.53
C ILE A 102 -12.43 -12.05 -20.06
N ALA A 103 -13.41 -11.60 -19.27
CA ALA A 103 -13.40 -10.26 -18.71
C ALA A 103 -12.33 -10.10 -17.61
N GLY A 104 -12.08 -11.16 -16.84
CA GLY A 104 -10.99 -11.22 -15.87
C GLY A 104 -9.61 -11.30 -16.54
N ASP A 105 -9.48 -12.03 -17.64
CA ASP A 105 -8.24 -12.06 -18.43
C ASP A 105 -7.92 -10.68 -19.02
N ALA A 106 -8.96 -9.98 -19.51
CA ALA A 106 -8.85 -8.59 -19.93
C ALA A 106 -8.44 -7.65 -18.78
N LEU A 107 -9.05 -7.80 -17.60
CA LEU A 107 -8.68 -7.04 -16.40
C LEU A 107 -7.19 -7.22 -16.08
N GLN A 108 -6.74 -8.48 -16.03
CA GLN A 108 -5.37 -8.81 -15.70
C GLN A 108 -4.37 -8.25 -16.71
N ALA A 109 -4.62 -8.45 -18.01
CA ALA A 109 -3.76 -7.93 -19.07
C ALA A 109 -3.60 -6.41 -19.01
N LEU A 110 -4.69 -5.69 -18.73
CA LEU A 110 -4.71 -4.24 -18.68
C LEU A 110 -4.17 -3.69 -17.35
N ALA A 111 -4.16 -4.47 -16.27
CA ALA A 111 -3.53 -4.09 -15.02
C ALA A 111 -1.99 -4.05 -15.11
N TYR A 112 -1.37 -4.97 -15.85
CA TYR A 112 0.09 -5.04 -16.00
C TYR A 112 0.78 -3.73 -16.40
N PRO A 113 0.35 -3.00 -17.46
CA PRO A 113 0.97 -1.71 -17.80
C PRO A 113 0.78 -0.65 -16.71
N ILE A 114 -0.27 -0.72 -15.90
CA ILE A 114 -0.48 0.20 -14.77
C ILE A 114 0.51 -0.11 -13.65
N SER A 115 0.59 -1.36 -13.21
CA SER A 115 1.51 -1.79 -12.16
C SER A 115 2.96 -1.49 -12.55
N ALA A 116 3.39 -1.91 -13.76
CA ALA A 116 4.73 -1.65 -14.26
C ALA A 116 5.05 -0.15 -14.36
N ALA A 117 4.09 0.69 -14.80
CA ALA A 117 4.28 2.13 -14.85
C ALA A 117 4.47 2.76 -13.45
N ILE A 118 3.77 2.26 -12.43
CA ILE A 118 3.85 2.81 -11.08
C ILE A 118 5.09 2.28 -10.34
N GLU A 119 5.39 1.00 -10.45
CA GLU A 119 6.56 0.35 -9.80
C GLU A 119 7.89 0.92 -10.31
N THR A 120 7.94 1.32 -11.57
CA THR A 120 9.10 2.05 -12.14
C THR A 120 9.20 3.50 -11.67
N ALA A 121 8.29 3.95 -10.80
CA ALA A 121 8.34 5.23 -10.11
C ALA A 121 8.48 5.02 -8.58
N PRO A 122 9.62 4.52 -8.07
CA PRO A 122 9.78 4.29 -6.63
C PRO A 122 9.63 5.58 -5.80
N ASN A 123 9.97 6.74 -6.39
CA ASN A 123 9.73 8.04 -5.76
C ASN A 123 8.24 8.35 -5.60
N LEU A 124 7.39 7.93 -6.54
CA LEU A 124 5.94 8.12 -6.44
C LEU A 124 5.37 7.29 -5.29
N LEU A 125 5.73 6.00 -5.19
CA LEU A 125 5.30 5.13 -4.09
C LEU A 125 5.77 5.66 -2.72
N ARG A 126 7.03 6.12 -2.64
CA ARG A 126 7.60 6.61 -1.37
C ARG A 126 7.09 7.98 -0.95
N THR A 127 6.92 8.91 -1.89
CA THR A 127 6.62 10.33 -1.56
C THR A 127 5.20 10.73 -1.87
N GLN A 128 4.45 9.88 -2.56
CA GLN A 128 3.14 10.20 -3.12
C GLN A 128 3.16 11.48 -3.95
N LEU A 129 4.28 11.89 -4.54
CA LEU A 129 4.34 13.08 -5.40
C LEU A 129 4.31 12.69 -6.87
N PHE A 130 3.32 13.20 -7.59
CA PHE A 130 3.22 13.04 -9.04
C PHE A 130 4.37 13.74 -9.78
N SER A 131 4.66 13.24 -10.98
CA SER A 131 5.79 13.73 -11.76
C SER A 131 5.58 15.18 -12.23
N ARG A 132 6.60 16.02 -12.06
CA ARG A 132 6.66 17.36 -12.68
C ARG A 132 7.23 17.34 -14.09
N LYS A 133 7.87 16.24 -14.48
CA LYS A 133 8.45 16.06 -15.83
C LYS A 133 7.41 15.57 -16.83
N SER A 134 6.13 15.82 -16.53
CA SER A 134 4.99 15.35 -17.32
C SER A 134 4.93 13.83 -17.52
N LEU A 135 5.63 13.01 -16.72
CA LEU A 135 5.50 11.56 -16.79
C LEU A 135 4.17 11.12 -16.19
N TRP A 136 3.54 10.10 -16.76
CA TRP A 136 2.38 9.47 -16.14
C TRP A 136 2.76 8.73 -14.84
N PRO A 137 1.91 8.73 -13.79
CA PRO A 137 0.74 9.60 -13.63
C PRO A 137 1.17 11.04 -13.27
N ARG A 138 0.46 12.01 -13.86
CA ARG A 138 0.67 13.45 -13.66
C ARG A 138 -0.18 13.98 -12.50
N SER A 139 -1.29 13.31 -12.21
CA SER A 139 -2.20 13.64 -11.11
C SER A 139 -2.95 12.41 -10.62
N ALA A 140 -3.67 12.54 -9.50
CA ALA A 140 -4.56 11.49 -9.01
C ALA A 140 -5.68 11.16 -10.02
N ALA A 141 -6.14 12.14 -10.81
CA ALA A 141 -7.16 11.94 -11.82
C ALA A 141 -6.71 11.04 -12.99
N ASP A 142 -5.40 10.92 -13.24
CA ASP A 142 -4.89 9.95 -14.23
C ASP A 142 -5.05 8.49 -13.73
N LEU A 143 -5.08 8.28 -12.40
CA LEU A 143 -5.26 6.98 -11.74
C LEU A 143 -6.71 6.73 -11.32
N LEU A 144 -7.45 7.78 -11.00
CA LEU A 144 -8.84 7.76 -10.56
C LEU A 144 -9.65 8.67 -11.49
N PRO A 145 -9.87 8.28 -12.76
CA PRO A 145 -10.50 9.13 -13.75
C PRO A 145 -12.03 9.25 -13.58
N ARG A 146 -12.61 8.47 -12.67
CA ARG A 146 -14.03 8.49 -12.28
C ARG A 146 -14.17 9.07 -10.86
N PRO A 147 -15.40 9.38 -10.39
CA PRO A 147 -15.63 9.69 -8.99
C PRO A 147 -15.04 8.62 -8.07
N LEU A 148 -14.43 9.05 -6.96
CA LEU A 148 -13.65 8.14 -6.10
C LEU A 148 -14.42 6.92 -5.61
N LYS A 149 -15.66 7.14 -5.14
CA LYS A 149 -16.55 6.07 -4.70
C LYS A 149 -16.77 5.02 -5.80
N GLU A 150 -17.01 5.46 -7.03
CA GLU A 150 -17.23 4.58 -8.18
C GLU A 150 -15.96 3.78 -8.53
N SER A 151 -14.80 4.45 -8.58
CA SER A 151 -13.53 3.77 -8.87
C SER A 151 -13.23 2.69 -7.84
N LEU A 152 -13.31 3.03 -6.55
CA LEU A 152 -12.99 2.10 -5.47
C LEU A 152 -14.00 0.94 -5.41
N THR A 153 -15.30 1.22 -5.48
CA THR A 153 -16.35 0.19 -5.47
C THR A 153 -16.18 -0.76 -6.66
N THR A 154 -15.82 -0.25 -7.84
CA THR A 154 -15.58 -1.07 -9.03
C THR A 154 -14.38 -2.01 -8.83
N LEU A 155 -13.27 -1.50 -8.29
CA LEU A 155 -12.08 -2.31 -8.01
C LEU A 155 -12.36 -3.38 -6.94
N LEU A 156 -13.09 -3.03 -5.89
CA LEU A 156 -13.55 -3.99 -4.87
C LEU A 156 -14.50 -5.03 -5.45
N THR A 157 -15.35 -4.64 -6.41
CA THR A 157 -16.22 -5.58 -7.13
C THR A 157 -15.40 -6.57 -7.96
N TRP A 158 -14.32 -6.12 -8.60
CA TRP A 158 -13.40 -7.04 -9.28
C TRP A 158 -12.72 -8.01 -8.30
N ALA A 159 -12.25 -7.51 -7.15
CA ALA A 159 -11.65 -8.35 -6.11
C ALA A 159 -12.66 -9.33 -5.46
N GLY A 160 -13.96 -9.00 -5.44
CA GLY A 160 -15.01 -9.83 -4.86
C GLY A 160 -15.59 -10.92 -5.77
N ARG A 161 -15.16 -11.01 -7.04
CA ARG A 161 -15.78 -11.89 -8.06
C ARG A 161 -15.25 -13.34 -8.08
N SER A 162 -14.16 -13.66 -7.39
CA SER A 162 -13.51 -14.99 -7.37
C SER A 162 -14.34 -16.14 -6.83
N GLU A 163 -15.30 -15.89 -5.93
CA GLU A 163 -16.01 -16.96 -5.19
C GLU A 163 -16.65 -18.00 -6.12
N ARG A 164 -16.99 -17.60 -7.34
CA ARG A 164 -17.70 -18.45 -8.30
C ARG A 164 -16.79 -19.16 -9.29
N SER A 165 -15.59 -18.66 -9.53
CA SER A 165 -14.77 -19.08 -10.68
C SER A 165 -13.50 -19.85 -10.31
N ARG A 166 -13.06 -19.82 -9.04
CA ARG A 166 -11.71 -20.30 -8.61
C ARG A 166 -10.56 -19.65 -9.40
N LEU A 167 -10.81 -18.51 -10.06
CA LEU A 167 -9.81 -17.77 -10.83
C LEU A 167 -9.11 -16.77 -9.91
N TRP A 168 -8.23 -17.29 -9.07
CA TRP A 168 -7.50 -16.51 -8.07
C TRP A 168 -6.65 -15.40 -8.70
N ASP A 169 -6.09 -15.62 -9.89
CA ASP A 169 -5.19 -14.68 -10.55
C ASP A 169 -5.85 -13.32 -10.85
N HIS A 170 -7.14 -13.32 -11.24
CA HIS A 170 -7.87 -12.08 -11.50
C HIS A 170 -8.11 -11.28 -10.21
N THR A 171 -8.37 -12.00 -9.12
CA THR A 171 -8.60 -11.37 -7.81
C THR A 171 -7.32 -10.84 -7.20
N ILE A 172 -6.23 -11.62 -7.27
CA ILE A 172 -4.89 -11.15 -6.88
C ILE A 172 -4.56 -9.87 -7.64
N THR A 173 -4.80 -9.85 -8.96
CA THR A 173 -4.53 -8.66 -9.78
C THR A 173 -5.38 -7.45 -9.34
N ALA A 174 -6.65 -7.64 -9.01
CA ALA A 174 -7.51 -6.56 -8.50
C ALA A 174 -7.03 -6.05 -7.12
N CYS A 175 -6.66 -6.95 -6.21
CA CYS A 175 -6.11 -6.61 -4.90
C CYS A 175 -4.77 -5.86 -5.02
N GLU A 176 -3.88 -6.28 -5.93
CA GLU A 176 -2.62 -5.59 -6.23
C GLU A 176 -2.88 -4.16 -6.74
N LEU A 177 -3.85 -3.96 -7.62
CA LEU A 177 -4.24 -2.62 -8.07
C LEU A 177 -4.75 -1.77 -6.91
N VAL A 178 -5.60 -2.33 -6.02
CA VAL A 178 -6.07 -1.61 -4.82
C VAL A 178 -4.89 -1.23 -3.92
N TYR A 179 -3.95 -2.14 -3.68
CA TYR A 179 -2.74 -1.88 -2.90
C TYR A 179 -1.89 -0.75 -3.52
N ILE A 180 -1.62 -0.81 -4.82
CA ILE A 180 -0.83 0.20 -5.53
C ILE A 180 -1.52 1.56 -5.45
N LEU A 181 -2.83 1.60 -5.68
CA LEU A 181 -3.60 2.84 -5.62
C LEU A 181 -3.68 3.38 -4.20
N LEU A 182 -3.80 2.56 -3.16
CA LEU A 182 -3.70 3.00 -1.77
C LEU A 182 -2.35 3.62 -1.47
N ASN A 183 -1.25 3.05 -1.98
CA ASN A 183 0.08 3.60 -1.74
C ASN A 183 0.34 4.90 -2.49
N VAL A 184 -0.23 5.07 -3.69
CA VAL A 184 -0.05 6.29 -4.48
C VAL A 184 -1.09 7.35 -4.14
N CYS A 185 -2.37 7.01 -4.15
CA CYS A 185 -3.51 7.92 -3.99
C CYS A 185 -4.11 7.87 -2.57
N ARG A 186 -3.31 7.57 -1.54
CA ARG A 186 -3.76 7.53 -0.14
C ARG A 186 -4.59 8.74 0.27
N PRO A 187 -4.15 9.99 0.01
CA PRO A 187 -4.86 11.18 0.48
C PRO A 187 -6.26 11.32 -0.14
N GLU A 188 -6.46 10.79 -1.34
CA GLU A 188 -7.76 10.76 -1.99
C GLU A 188 -8.58 9.55 -1.53
N ILE A 189 -8.00 8.35 -1.51
CA ILE A 189 -8.74 7.09 -1.29
C ILE A 189 -9.19 6.91 0.15
N LEU A 190 -8.36 7.22 1.16
CA LEU A 190 -8.72 6.93 2.56
C LEU A 190 -10.00 7.62 3.06
N PRO A 191 -10.23 8.91 2.79
CA PRO A 191 -11.49 9.56 3.18
C PRO A 191 -12.73 8.81 2.67
N GLU A 192 -12.70 8.35 1.42
CA GLU A 192 -13.78 7.56 0.83
C GLU A 192 -13.84 6.14 1.43
N LEU A 193 -12.69 5.50 1.66
CA LEU A 193 -12.62 4.17 2.26
C LEU A 193 -13.15 4.14 3.71
N PHE A 194 -13.11 5.27 4.42
CA PHE A 194 -13.65 5.39 5.78
C PHE A 194 -15.15 5.70 5.82
N VAL A 195 -15.77 6.04 4.68
CA VAL A 195 -17.24 6.12 4.55
C VAL A 195 -17.83 4.74 4.85
N HIS A 196 -18.86 4.70 5.70
CA HIS A 196 -19.41 3.46 6.27
C HIS A 196 -19.69 2.37 5.22
N ASP A 197 -20.43 2.68 4.15
CA ASP A 197 -20.79 1.69 3.13
C ASP A 197 -19.57 1.14 2.38
N THR A 198 -18.65 2.03 1.98
CA THR A 198 -17.44 1.68 1.23
C THR A 198 -16.48 0.87 2.11
N ARG A 199 -16.37 1.23 3.39
CA ARG A 199 -15.61 0.51 4.42
C ARG A 199 -16.11 -0.91 4.61
N LEU A 200 -17.42 -1.06 4.85
CA LEU A 200 -18.04 -2.37 5.03
C LEU A 200 -17.93 -3.23 3.79
N LEU A 201 -18.09 -2.66 2.58
CA LEU A 201 -17.88 -3.37 1.33
C LEU A 201 -16.44 -3.89 1.21
N CYS A 202 -15.44 -3.04 1.50
CA CYS A 202 -14.03 -3.41 1.45
C CYS A 202 -13.73 -4.58 2.40
N ILE A 203 -14.14 -4.46 3.67
CA ILE A 203 -13.95 -5.51 4.67
C ILE A 203 -14.69 -6.78 4.26
N ASP A 204 -15.93 -6.68 3.80
CA ASP A 204 -16.72 -7.83 3.38
C ASP A 204 -16.04 -8.60 2.24
N VAL A 205 -15.60 -7.90 1.20
CA VAL A 205 -14.90 -8.49 0.05
C VAL A 205 -13.65 -9.21 0.52
N PHE A 206 -12.78 -8.54 1.28
CA PHE A 206 -11.49 -9.11 1.67
C PHE A 206 -11.59 -10.20 2.74
N VAL A 207 -12.54 -10.11 3.66
CA VAL A 207 -12.82 -11.22 4.60
C VAL A 207 -13.28 -12.46 3.83
N ARG A 208 -14.21 -12.31 2.86
CA ARG A 208 -14.64 -13.46 2.05
C ARG A 208 -13.49 -14.06 1.24
N GLN A 209 -12.55 -13.24 0.75
CA GLN A 209 -11.33 -13.73 0.09
C GLN A 209 -10.43 -14.54 1.04
N LEU A 210 -10.20 -14.05 2.26
CA LEU A 210 -9.42 -14.79 3.27
C LEU A 210 -10.10 -16.10 3.66
N ASP A 211 -11.42 -16.09 3.87
CA ASP A 211 -12.20 -17.28 4.21
C ASP A 211 -12.13 -18.33 3.10
N ALA A 212 -12.30 -17.92 1.83
CA ALA A 212 -12.25 -18.82 0.69
C ALA A 212 -10.84 -19.38 0.46
N ALA A 213 -9.79 -18.56 0.54
CA ALA A 213 -8.41 -19.02 0.44
C ALA A 213 -8.03 -19.98 1.58
N THR A 214 -8.45 -19.68 2.81
CA THR A 214 -8.23 -20.54 3.97
C THR A 214 -8.95 -21.88 3.83
N ALA A 215 -10.19 -21.87 3.32
CA ALA A 215 -10.94 -23.10 3.06
C ALA A 215 -10.23 -23.98 2.02
N ASP A 216 -9.79 -23.41 0.89
CA ASP A 216 -9.05 -24.15 -0.14
C ASP A 216 -7.72 -24.72 0.40
N PHE A 217 -7.01 -23.96 1.22
CA PHE A 217 -5.78 -24.42 1.86
C PHE A 217 -6.03 -25.62 2.79
N ARG A 218 -7.07 -25.55 3.64
CA ARG A 218 -7.48 -26.65 4.53
C ARG A 218 -7.95 -27.89 3.78
N ASN A 219 -8.57 -27.70 2.62
CA ASN A 219 -9.00 -28.78 1.73
C ASN A 219 -7.84 -29.40 0.93
N GLY A 220 -6.59 -28.96 1.14
CA GLY A 220 -5.41 -29.51 0.48
C GLY A 220 -5.33 -29.17 -1.00
N VAL A 221 -5.90 -28.04 -1.44
CA VAL A 221 -5.69 -27.55 -2.81
C VAL A 221 -4.21 -27.18 -2.96
N MET A 222 -3.42 -28.08 -3.57
CA MET A 222 -1.95 -28.01 -3.70
C MET A 222 -1.42 -26.93 -4.66
N SER A 223 -2.14 -25.81 -4.82
CA SER A 223 -1.69 -24.69 -5.64
C SER A 223 -1.16 -23.56 -4.76
N ASN A 224 -0.24 -22.73 -5.29
CA ASN A 224 0.26 -21.56 -4.57
C ASN A 224 -0.78 -20.42 -4.48
N HIS A 225 -1.90 -20.53 -5.20
CA HIS A 225 -2.87 -19.44 -5.34
C HIS A 225 -3.57 -19.02 -4.04
N PRO A 226 -3.99 -19.93 -3.13
CA PRO A 226 -4.63 -19.51 -1.88
C PRO A 226 -3.68 -18.69 -1.00
N LEU A 227 -2.40 -19.09 -0.91
CA LEU A 227 -1.42 -18.36 -0.13
C LEU A 227 -1.09 -16.99 -0.74
N ALA A 228 -0.93 -16.92 -2.06
CA ALA A 228 -0.73 -15.66 -2.78
C ALA A 228 -1.93 -14.70 -2.59
N LEU A 229 -3.15 -15.23 -2.54
CA LEU A 229 -4.34 -14.42 -2.24
C LEU A 229 -4.34 -13.92 -0.79
N ILE A 230 -4.02 -14.77 0.19
CA ILE A 230 -3.87 -14.35 1.60
C ILE A 230 -2.85 -13.22 1.69
N GLU A 231 -1.68 -13.39 1.07
CA GLU A 231 -0.62 -12.38 1.04
C GLU A 231 -1.13 -11.07 0.46
N CYS A 232 -1.80 -11.11 -0.70
CA CYS A 232 -2.29 -9.93 -1.38
C CYS A 232 -3.32 -9.15 -0.53
N VAL A 233 -4.27 -9.85 0.10
CA VAL A 233 -5.26 -9.21 0.98
C VAL A 233 -4.61 -8.61 2.23
N VAL A 234 -3.68 -9.33 2.86
CA VAL A 234 -2.96 -8.85 4.04
C VAL A 234 -2.13 -7.61 3.71
N VAL A 235 -1.50 -7.57 2.55
CA VAL A 235 -0.73 -6.40 2.08
C VAL A 235 -1.63 -5.19 1.82
N VAL A 236 -2.87 -5.37 1.37
CA VAL A 236 -3.85 -4.27 1.30
C VAL A 236 -4.21 -3.75 2.68
N PHE A 237 -4.47 -4.63 3.65
CA PHE A 237 -4.76 -4.22 5.03
C PHE A 237 -3.56 -3.54 5.69
N ASP A 238 -2.35 -4.06 5.49
CA ASP A 238 -1.12 -3.44 5.96
C ASP A 238 -0.91 -2.06 5.34
N ALA A 239 -1.20 -1.88 4.04
CA ALA A 239 -1.16 -0.56 3.42
C ALA A 239 -2.15 0.42 4.07
N ILE A 240 -3.32 -0.02 4.53
CA ILE A 240 -4.25 0.85 5.27
C ILE A 240 -3.68 1.19 6.66
N ASN A 241 -3.14 0.21 7.38
CA ASN A 241 -2.63 0.35 8.74
C ASN A 241 -1.28 1.14 8.82
N ASN A 242 -0.31 0.74 8.02
CA ASN A 242 1.10 1.14 8.09
C ASN A 242 1.62 1.83 6.82
N GLY A 243 0.77 2.06 5.81
CA GLY A 243 1.19 2.68 4.55
C GLY A 243 1.69 4.12 4.71
N VAL A 244 2.42 4.63 3.71
CA VAL A 244 3.00 5.98 3.74
C VAL A 244 1.91 7.03 4.00
N GLY A 245 2.07 7.82 5.07
CA GLY A 245 1.09 8.81 5.49
C GLY A 245 -0.08 8.23 6.28
N SER A 246 0.08 7.03 6.86
CA SER A 246 -0.88 6.51 7.83
C SER A 246 -0.88 7.30 9.13
N HIS A 247 -2.04 7.30 9.78
CA HIS A 247 -2.24 7.82 11.12
C HIS A 247 -2.62 6.67 12.06
N ASN A 248 -2.29 6.81 13.35
CA ASN A 248 -2.57 5.80 14.38
C ASN A 248 -4.04 5.37 14.45
N HIS A 249 -4.97 6.24 14.02
CA HIS A 249 -6.40 6.01 14.07
C HIS A 249 -6.98 5.51 12.74
N ASP A 250 -6.19 5.41 11.67
CA ASP A 250 -6.66 4.98 10.36
C ASP A 250 -7.21 3.55 10.42
N TRP A 251 -6.41 2.64 11.00
CA TRP A 251 -6.84 1.24 11.19
C TRP A 251 -8.07 1.14 12.07
N ALA A 252 -8.08 1.88 13.19
CA ALA A 252 -9.21 1.94 14.10
C ALA A 252 -10.50 2.42 13.43
N THR A 253 -10.38 3.42 12.57
CA THR A 253 -11.51 3.98 11.82
C THR A 253 -11.98 3.00 10.75
N PHE A 254 -11.04 2.33 10.08
CA PHE A 254 -11.31 1.34 9.05
C PHE A 254 -12.02 0.10 9.60
N THR A 255 -11.55 -0.47 10.71
CA THR A 255 -12.08 -1.74 11.22
C THR A 255 -13.34 -1.59 12.07
N ARG A 256 -13.75 -0.35 12.37
CA ARG A 256 -14.89 -0.04 13.23
C ARG A 256 -16.15 -0.83 12.86
N ASP A 257 -16.71 -1.51 13.85
CA ASP A 257 -17.92 -2.35 13.80
C ASP A 257 -17.74 -3.69 13.05
N SER A 258 -16.52 -4.02 12.63
CA SER A 258 -16.20 -5.23 11.86
C SER A 258 -15.05 -6.05 12.46
N GLU A 259 -14.52 -5.64 13.61
CA GLU A 259 -13.33 -6.20 14.23
C GLU A 259 -13.47 -7.69 14.54
N PRO A 260 -14.57 -8.19 15.16
CA PRO A 260 -14.69 -9.62 15.44
C PRO A 260 -14.70 -10.48 14.17
N ARG A 261 -15.30 -9.97 13.09
CA ARG A 261 -15.34 -10.66 11.80
C ARG A 261 -13.96 -10.70 11.17
N LEU A 262 -13.26 -9.56 11.15
CA LEU A 262 -11.92 -9.43 10.58
C LEU A 262 -10.89 -10.27 11.34
N ILE A 263 -10.91 -10.23 12.69
CA ILE A 263 -9.99 -10.99 13.54
C ILE A 263 -10.13 -12.49 13.29
N ARG A 264 -11.37 -13.01 13.16
CA ARG A 264 -11.60 -14.44 12.84
C ARG A 264 -11.03 -14.84 11.48
N ALA A 265 -11.22 -14.01 10.46
CA ALA A 265 -10.69 -14.29 9.12
C ALA A 265 -9.16 -14.26 9.10
N LEU A 266 -8.55 -13.28 9.78
CA LEU A 266 -7.10 -13.18 9.94
C LEU A 266 -6.52 -14.35 10.76
N ASP A 267 -7.20 -14.80 11.83
CA ASP A 267 -6.77 -15.95 12.63
C ASP A 267 -6.81 -17.24 11.82
N ALA A 268 -7.86 -17.42 11.02
CA ALA A 268 -7.98 -18.55 10.11
C ALA A 268 -6.83 -18.57 9.09
N ALA A 269 -6.49 -17.42 8.50
CA ALA A 269 -5.37 -17.27 7.59
C ALA A 269 -4.01 -17.47 8.29
N TRP A 270 -3.83 -16.96 9.52
CA TRP A 270 -2.61 -17.12 10.32
C TRP A 270 -2.24 -18.60 10.51
N HIS A 271 -3.24 -19.45 10.73
CA HIS A 271 -3.06 -20.90 10.87
C HIS A 271 -2.71 -21.61 9.56
N CYS A 272 -2.96 -21.01 8.40
CA CYS A 272 -2.55 -21.54 7.10
C CYS A 272 -1.13 -21.13 6.71
N VAL A 273 -0.60 -20.05 7.29
CA VAL A 273 0.73 -19.53 6.94
C VAL A 273 1.82 -20.27 7.74
N ASP A 274 2.69 -20.95 7.01
CA ASP A 274 3.88 -21.59 7.58
C ASP A 274 4.92 -20.55 7.99
N GLU A 275 5.39 -20.62 9.24
CA GLU A 275 6.31 -19.63 9.79
C GLU A 275 7.73 -19.73 9.21
N THR A 276 8.13 -20.93 8.78
CA THR A 276 9.49 -21.17 8.27
C THR A 276 9.68 -20.56 6.88
N THR A 277 8.63 -20.60 6.07
CA THR A 277 8.65 -20.14 4.67
C THR A 277 8.08 -18.74 4.49
N HIS A 278 7.12 -18.32 5.35
CA HIS A 278 6.36 -17.07 5.17
C HIS A 278 6.30 -16.24 6.47
N ARG A 279 7.42 -16.17 7.20
CA ARG A 279 7.55 -15.40 8.45
C ARG A 279 6.99 -13.98 8.35
N SER A 280 7.37 -13.22 7.33
CA SER A 280 6.95 -11.82 7.17
C SER A 280 5.43 -11.68 7.06
N LEU A 281 4.79 -12.55 6.27
CA LEU A 281 3.34 -12.57 6.13
C LEU A 281 2.65 -12.88 7.47
N LYS A 282 3.15 -13.89 8.17
CA LYS A 282 2.63 -14.28 9.49
C LYS A 282 2.75 -13.14 10.51
N GLN A 283 3.86 -12.42 10.50
CA GLN A 283 4.08 -11.23 11.34
C GLN A 283 3.11 -10.10 11.00
N MET A 284 2.85 -9.83 9.71
CA MET A 284 1.86 -8.83 9.30
C MET A 284 0.46 -9.18 9.81
N ILE A 285 0.04 -10.44 9.68
CA ILE A 285 -1.26 -10.91 10.19
C ILE A 285 -1.34 -10.71 11.71
N THR A 286 -0.30 -11.11 12.45
CA THR A 286 -0.23 -10.91 13.91
C THR A 286 -0.39 -9.42 14.30
N VAL A 287 0.30 -8.51 13.61
CA VAL A 287 0.21 -7.06 13.87
C VAL A 287 -1.19 -6.51 13.58
N LEU A 288 -1.80 -6.90 12.47
CA LEU A 288 -3.16 -6.47 12.10
C LEU A 288 -4.22 -6.95 13.12
N GLN A 289 -4.10 -8.19 13.58
CA GLN A 289 -4.97 -8.74 14.64
C GLN A 289 -4.79 -7.96 15.94
N HIS A 290 -3.55 -7.76 16.40
CA HIS A 290 -3.28 -6.99 17.61
C HIS A 290 -3.82 -5.56 17.53
N ASN A 291 -3.55 -4.85 16.43
CA ASN A 291 -4.03 -3.47 16.25
C ASN A 291 -5.56 -3.38 16.23
N SER A 292 -6.26 -4.42 15.73
CA SER A 292 -7.73 -4.47 15.78
C SER A 292 -8.26 -4.62 17.23
N CYS A 293 -7.55 -5.38 18.07
CA CYS A 293 -7.91 -5.56 19.49
C CYS A 293 -7.58 -4.34 20.36
N VAL A 294 -6.44 -3.66 20.12
CA VAL A 294 -6.09 -2.43 20.85
C VAL A 294 -7.20 -1.38 20.75
N VAL A 295 -7.80 -1.26 19.57
CA VAL A 295 -8.85 -0.27 19.29
C VAL A 295 -10.14 -0.59 20.04
N THR A 296 -10.48 -1.87 20.14
CA THR A 296 -11.76 -2.32 20.73
C THR A 296 -11.67 -2.64 22.21
N GLY A 297 -10.46 -2.89 22.73
CA GLY A 297 -10.24 -3.47 24.06
C GLY A 297 -10.56 -4.97 24.15
N ASN A 298 -10.97 -5.61 23.05
CA ASN A 298 -11.45 -7.00 23.03
C ASN A 298 -10.30 -7.99 22.81
N TYR A 299 -9.36 -8.06 23.76
CA TYR A 299 -8.22 -8.98 23.68
C TYR A 299 -8.66 -10.46 23.78
N GLU A 300 -9.86 -10.75 24.28
CA GLU A 300 -10.41 -12.12 24.31
C GLU A 300 -10.61 -12.73 22.92
N LEU A 301 -10.55 -11.92 21.86
CA LEU A 301 -10.66 -12.38 20.47
C LEU A 301 -9.34 -12.91 19.90
N LEU A 302 -8.21 -12.68 20.55
CA LEU A 302 -6.91 -13.16 20.09
C LEU A 302 -6.60 -14.55 20.65
N SER A 303 -6.13 -15.44 19.78
CA SER A 303 -5.58 -16.71 20.21
C SER A 303 -4.25 -16.50 20.94
N GLN A 304 -3.95 -17.38 21.92
CA GLN A 304 -2.69 -17.30 22.68
C GLN A 304 -1.43 -17.32 21.78
N PRO A 305 -1.36 -18.13 20.70
CA PRO A 305 -0.22 -18.10 19.78
C PRO A 305 -0.03 -16.74 19.08
N VAL A 306 -1.11 -16.00 18.79
CA VAL A 306 -1.03 -14.66 18.19
C VAL A 306 -0.50 -13.66 19.22
N LEU A 307 -0.96 -13.73 20.48
CA LEU A 307 -0.43 -12.90 21.57
C LEU A 307 1.06 -13.18 21.82
N ASP A 308 1.47 -14.44 21.82
CA ASP A 308 2.86 -14.87 21.96
C ASP A 308 3.70 -14.35 20.79
N GLY A 309 3.24 -14.57 19.56
CA GLY A 309 3.89 -14.05 18.37
C GLY A 309 4.02 -12.53 18.37
N PHE A 310 3.02 -11.80 18.86
CA PHE A 310 3.10 -10.34 18.98
C PHE A 310 4.12 -9.91 20.04
N ARG A 311 4.16 -10.60 21.19
CA ARG A 311 5.18 -10.38 22.21
C ARG A 311 6.58 -10.67 21.69
N ASP A 312 6.75 -11.70 20.88
CA ASP A 312 8.01 -12.02 20.23
C ASP A 312 8.42 -10.92 19.25
N ILE A 313 7.50 -10.46 18.37
CA ILE A 313 7.75 -9.33 17.47
C ILE A 313 8.20 -8.08 18.25
N CYS A 314 7.50 -7.76 19.34
CA CYS A 314 7.79 -6.59 20.17
C CYS A 314 9.06 -6.75 21.04
N GLY A 315 9.35 -7.98 21.48
CA GLY A 315 10.43 -8.32 22.39
C GLY A 315 11.78 -8.50 21.68
N ILE A 316 11.76 -8.99 20.43
CA ILE A 316 12.97 -9.12 19.59
C ILE A 316 13.53 -7.75 19.22
N ALA A 317 12.65 -6.77 18.98
CA ALA A 317 13.09 -5.43 18.59
C ALA A 317 13.63 -4.66 19.80
N ASP A 318 14.95 -4.56 19.89
CA ASP A 318 15.62 -3.65 20.81
C ASP A 318 15.24 -2.18 20.52
N VAL A 319 15.60 -1.27 21.43
CA VAL A 319 15.27 0.16 21.25
C VAL A 319 15.85 0.75 19.97
N TYR A 320 17.00 0.24 19.50
CA TYR A 320 17.66 0.78 18.32
C TYR A 320 16.95 0.35 17.04
N THR A 321 16.48 -0.89 16.97
CA THR A 321 15.63 -1.40 15.89
C THR A 321 14.33 -0.60 15.82
N LYS A 322 13.66 -0.41 16.97
CA LYS A 322 12.44 0.41 17.07
C LYS A 322 12.68 1.85 16.63
N LEU A 323 13.77 2.45 17.10
CA LEU A 323 14.16 3.80 16.73
C LEU A 323 14.47 3.94 15.23
N TYR A 324 15.15 2.97 14.63
CA TYR A 324 15.44 2.98 13.19
C TYR A 324 14.15 3.05 12.35
N TYR A 325 13.18 2.20 12.67
CA TYR A 325 11.92 2.16 11.91
C TYR A 325 11.11 3.44 12.06
N ILE A 326 10.94 3.98 13.28
CA ILE A 326 10.22 5.25 13.47
C ILE A 326 10.96 6.43 12.81
N LEU A 327 12.29 6.44 12.80
CA LEU A 327 13.06 7.48 12.09
C LEU A 327 12.87 7.38 10.57
N LYS A 328 12.82 6.17 10.01
CA LYS A 328 12.52 5.93 8.59
C LYS A 328 11.11 6.38 8.22
N GLU A 329 10.14 6.08 9.07
CA GLU A 329 8.76 6.52 8.91
C GLU A 329 8.67 8.05 8.89
N VAL A 330 9.28 8.72 9.88
CA VAL A 330 9.27 10.19 9.98
C VAL A 330 10.01 10.83 8.81
N ASP A 331 11.16 10.29 8.36
CA ASP A 331 11.84 10.81 7.16
C ASP A 331 11.04 10.57 5.88
N GLY A 332 10.34 9.42 5.78
CA GLY A 332 9.44 9.08 4.68
C GLY A 332 8.14 9.87 4.67
N GLY A 333 7.81 10.54 5.79
CA GLY A 333 6.59 11.31 5.98
C GLY A 333 6.29 12.30 4.85
N VAL A 334 5.05 12.24 4.38
CA VAL A 334 4.52 13.05 3.27
C VAL A 334 3.65 14.21 3.75
N GLU A 335 3.54 14.41 5.07
CA GLU A 335 2.75 15.47 5.69
C GLU A 335 3.60 16.39 6.56
N CYS A 336 3.06 17.57 6.86
CA CYS A 336 3.66 18.49 7.82
C CYS A 336 3.73 17.87 9.22
N ASN A 337 4.92 17.83 9.84
CA ASN A 337 5.11 17.33 11.21
C ASN A 337 4.50 18.22 12.31
N TYR A 338 3.89 19.36 11.95
CA TYR A 338 3.11 20.14 12.91
C TYR A 338 1.70 19.54 13.00
N ARG A 339 1.37 18.98 14.17
CA ARG A 339 0.18 18.13 14.38
C ARG A 339 -1.15 18.78 14.00
N GLU A 340 -1.28 20.08 14.18
CA GLU A 340 -2.52 20.80 13.84
C GLU A 340 -2.64 21.13 12.35
N CYS A 341 -1.55 21.05 11.58
CA CYS A 341 -1.56 21.40 10.16
C CYS A 341 -1.87 20.19 9.28
N LYS A 342 -1.13 19.08 9.46
CA LYS A 342 -1.24 17.84 8.66
C LYS A 342 -1.31 18.05 7.14
N LYS A 343 -0.85 19.20 6.63
CA LYS A 343 -0.89 19.50 5.20
C LYS A 343 0.01 18.53 4.45
N HIS A 344 -0.60 17.72 3.59
CA HIS A 344 0.10 16.79 2.70
C HIS A 344 0.99 17.53 1.69
N ALA A 345 2.11 16.92 1.30
CA ALA A 345 3.11 17.51 0.41
C ALA A 345 2.55 17.94 -0.95
N ARG A 346 1.51 17.25 -1.45
CA ARG A 346 0.77 17.65 -2.66
C ARG A 346 0.08 19.01 -2.55
N ASN A 347 -0.35 19.37 -1.34
CA ASN A 347 -1.12 20.58 -1.04
C ASN A 347 -0.21 21.76 -0.66
N VAL A 348 1.11 21.58 -0.79
CA VAL A 348 2.13 22.60 -0.58
C VAL A 348 2.54 23.18 -1.92
N GLU A 349 2.66 24.50 -1.99
CA GLU A 349 3.18 25.17 -3.17
C GLU A 349 4.58 24.64 -3.52
N GLY A 350 4.78 24.28 -4.79
CA GLY A 350 6.02 23.65 -5.22
C GLY A 350 6.22 22.24 -4.65
N GLY A 351 5.17 21.59 -4.14
CA GLY A 351 5.03 20.16 -3.87
C GLY A 351 6.12 19.52 -3.01
N ARG A 352 6.73 20.28 -2.09
CA ARG A 352 7.83 19.80 -1.24
C ARG A 352 7.72 20.40 0.16
N LEU A 353 7.80 19.54 1.15
CA LEU A 353 7.95 19.97 2.54
C LEU A 353 9.40 20.39 2.81
N ARG A 354 9.56 21.42 3.63
CA ARG A 354 10.87 21.96 4.04
C ARG A 354 11.37 21.17 5.25
N LYS A 355 12.57 20.62 5.17
CA LYS A 355 13.22 19.95 6.30
C LYS A 355 13.66 20.96 7.36
N CYS A 356 13.65 20.56 8.62
CA CYS A 356 14.26 21.31 9.71
C CYS A 356 15.74 21.55 9.40
N GLY A 357 16.20 22.81 9.49
CA GLY A 357 17.59 23.16 9.17
C GLY A 357 18.64 22.52 10.08
N SER A 358 18.24 22.11 11.30
CA SER A 358 19.14 21.49 12.28
C SER A 358 19.13 19.96 12.18
N CYS A 359 18.06 19.27 12.56
CA CYS A 359 18.04 17.80 12.56
C CYS A 359 17.83 17.15 11.18
N ARG A 360 17.34 17.90 10.18
CA ARG A 360 17.00 17.41 8.81
C ARG A 360 15.99 16.26 8.71
N LEU A 361 15.39 15.85 9.84
CA LEU A 361 14.37 14.81 9.90
C LEU A 361 12.97 15.40 9.65
N MET A 362 12.52 16.26 10.56
CA MET A 362 11.17 16.84 10.54
C MET A 362 10.95 17.71 9.30
N ARG A 363 9.75 17.68 8.76
CA ARG A 363 9.30 18.32 7.51
C ARG A 363 8.10 19.23 7.78
N TYR A 364 8.08 20.38 7.11
CA TYR A 364 7.07 21.41 7.32
C TYR A 364 6.58 22.01 6.01
N CYS A 365 5.29 22.33 5.91
CA CYS A 365 4.76 23.04 4.74
C CYS A 365 5.20 24.50 4.68
N SER A 366 5.53 25.13 5.81
CA SER A 366 5.96 26.53 5.90
C SER A 366 6.93 26.76 7.06
N ARG A 367 7.63 27.91 7.05
CA ARG A 367 8.46 28.36 8.18
C ARG A 367 7.62 28.61 9.44
N ASP A 368 6.37 29.04 9.27
CA ASP A 368 5.48 29.31 10.41
C ASP A 368 5.04 28.04 11.10
N CYS A 369 4.75 26.96 10.36
CA CYS A 369 4.49 25.65 10.96
C CYS A 369 5.71 25.11 11.72
N GLN A 370 6.93 25.34 11.20
CA GLN A 370 8.15 24.99 11.93
C GLN A 370 8.28 25.78 13.23
N LYS A 371 8.03 27.10 13.22
CA LYS A 371 8.06 27.95 14.42
C LYS A 371 7.02 27.53 15.45
N ARG A 372 5.81 27.18 15.02
CA ARG A 372 4.76 26.68 15.92
C ARG A 372 5.16 25.34 16.55
N HIS A 373 5.60 24.38 15.74
CA HIS A 373 6.07 23.09 16.25
C HIS A 373 7.30 23.21 17.17
N TRP A 374 8.15 24.22 16.97
CA TRP A 374 9.34 24.46 17.79
C TRP A 374 9.02 24.57 19.28
N GLY A 375 7.92 25.25 19.62
CA GLY A 375 7.49 25.48 21.01
C GLY A 375 6.13 24.89 21.37
N ALA A 376 5.56 24.03 20.52
CA ALA A 376 4.24 23.44 20.77
C ALA A 376 4.28 22.43 21.92
N GLU A 377 3.43 22.63 22.93
CA GLU A 377 3.18 21.63 23.97
C GLU A 377 2.29 20.48 23.43
N PRO A 378 2.36 19.27 24.01
CA PRO A 378 3.25 18.85 25.10
C PRO A 378 4.66 18.44 24.63
N LEU A 379 4.89 18.35 23.31
CA LEU A 379 6.10 17.78 22.72
C LEU A 379 6.80 18.79 21.79
N PRO A 380 7.46 19.83 22.34
CA PRO A 380 8.07 20.87 21.54
C PRO A 380 9.30 20.34 20.81
N HIS A 381 9.37 20.55 19.48
CA HIS A 381 10.48 20.04 18.67
C HIS A 381 11.86 20.53 19.13
N LYS A 382 11.94 21.72 19.75
CA LYS A 382 13.19 22.29 20.28
C LYS A 382 13.93 21.34 21.22
N VAL A 383 13.19 20.49 21.94
CA VAL A 383 13.75 19.53 22.90
C VAL A 383 14.45 18.40 22.17
N ILE A 384 13.81 17.79 21.18
CA ILE A 384 14.34 16.59 20.53
C ILE A 384 15.31 16.90 19.39
N CYS A 385 15.24 18.11 18.83
CA CYS A 385 16.01 18.49 17.66
C CYS A 385 17.54 18.28 17.83
N PRO A 386 18.17 18.64 18.96
CA PRO A 386 19.59 18.37 19.19
C PRO A 386 19.91 16.87 19.24
N ALA A 387 19.09 16.08 19.93
CA ALA A 387 19.27 14.63 20.04
C ALA A 387 19.21 13.94 18.66
N LEU A 388 18.24 14.30 17.82
CA LEU A 388 18.15 13.79 16.45
C LEU A 388 19.37 14.17 15.60
N LYS A 389 19.81 15.43 15.70
CA LYS A 389 21.00 15.90 14.98
C LYS A 389 22.23 15.09 15.39
N GLU A 390 22.35 14.79 16.67
CA GLU A 390 23.47 14.02 17.21
C GLU A 390 23.46 12.56 16.78
N ILE A 391 22.31 11.88 16.81
CA ILE A 391 22.18 10.50 16.32
C ILE A 391 22.72 10.40 14.88
N PHE A 392 22.36 11.35 14.02
CA PHE A 392 22.80 11.36 12.62
C PHE A 392 24.28 11.72 12.41
N LEU A 393 25.03 12.07 13.46
CA LEU A 393 26.50 12.18 13.37
C LEU A 393 27.19 10.82 13.30
N PHE A 394 26.59 9.77 13.87
CA PHE A 394 27.19 8.43 13.93
C PHE A 394 26.32 7.31 13.35
N ALA A 395 25.00 7.49 13.25
CA ALA A 395 24.06 6.49 12.73
C ALA A 395 23.16 7.11 11.64
N SER A 396 23.52 6.92 10.38
CA SER A 396 22.78 7.47 9.23
C SER A 396 21.63 6.55 8.82
N LEU A 397 20.51 7.12 8.35
CA LEU A 397 19.42 6.35 7.74
C LEU A 397 19.79 5.72 6.38
N ALA A 398 20.98 5.97 5.84
CA ALA A 398 21.47 5.21 4.69
C ALA A 398 21.95 3.79 5.07
N MET A 399 22.23 3.55 6.35
CA MET A 399 22.58 2.23 6.89
C MET A 399 21.35 1.31 6.89
N ASP A 400 21.58 0.00 6.88
CA ASP A 400 20.54 -0.97 7.23
C ASP A 400 20.27 -0.95 8.76
N ASN A 401 19.26 -1.72 9.19
CA ASN A 401 18.83 -1.76 10.59
C ASN A 401 19.95 -2.22 11.53
N ASP A 402 20.68 -3.28 11.15
CA ASP A 402 21.70 -3.90 11.98
C ASP A 402 22.91 -2.98 12.16
N ALA A 403 23.37 -2.36 11.07
CA ALA A 403 24.46 -1.39 11.09
C ALA A 403 24.07 -0.12 11.87
N PHE A 404 22.84 0.37 11.72
CA PHE A 404 22.33 1.49 12.52
C PHE A 404 22.32 1.15 14.02
N GLY A 405 21.83 -0.04 14.38
CA GLY A 405 21.80 -0.51 15.76
C GLY A 405 23.20 -0.66 16.35
N ALA A 406 24.14 -1.24 15.60
CA ALA A 406 25.53 -1.35 16.00
C ALA A 406 26.17 0.04 16.24
N ALA A 407 25.95 0.99 15.32
CA ALA A 407 26.45 2.36 15.47
C ALA A 407 25.88 3.05 16.73
N CYS A 408 24.60 2.85 17.04
CA CYS A 408 23.99 3.38 18.26
C CYS A 408 24.58 2.74 19.52
N ARG A 409 24.80 1.42 19.52
CA ARG A 409 25.43 0.68 20.64
C ARG A 409 26.88 1.10 20.89
N SER A 410 27.62 1.45 19.84
CA SER A 410 29.00 1.94 19.95
C SER A 410 29.12 3.43 20.26
N SER A 411 28.00 4.15 20.31
CA SER A 411 28.00 5.59 20.61
C SER A 411 28.30 5.85 22.10
N PRO A 412 28.79 7.05 22.46
CA PRO A 412 28.95 7.43 23.88
C PRO A 412 27.62 7.68 24.59
N ARG A 413 26.48 7.58 23.89
CA ARG A 413 25.16 7.84 24.47
C ARG A 413 24.61 6.58 25.13
N PRO A 414 24.04 6.70 26.34
CA PRO A 414 23.46 5.56 27.05
C PRO A 414 22.13 5.14 26.40
N GLN A 415 21.71 3.89 26.61
CA GLN A 415 20.50 3.32 25.99
C GLN A 415 19.23 4.16 26.19
N HIS A 416 19.04 4.75 27.38
CA HIS A 416 17.85 5.56 27.67
C HIS A 416 17.76 6.86 26.87
N PHE A 417 18.88 7.37 26.34
CA PHE A 417 18.85 8.47 25.38
C PHE A 417 18.07 8.09 24.13
N PHE A 418 18.29 6.88 23.60
CA PHE A 418 17.58 6.37 22.44
C PHE A 418 16.12 6.04 22.75
N GLN A 419 15.84 5.51 23.95
CA GLN A 419 14.46 5.28 24.42
C GLN A 419 13.67 6.58 24.47
N LEU A 420 14.26 7.65 25.01
CA LEU A 420 13.64 8.97 25.07
C LEU A 420 13.31 9.50 23.67
N VAL A 421 14.22 9.33 22.71
CA VAL A 421 13.99 9.75 21.32
C VAL A 421 12.89 8.93 20.67
N TYR A 422 12.92 7.62 20.85
CA TYR A 422 11.87 6.73 20.36
C TYR A 422 10.50 7.10 20.95
N GLN A 423 10.42 7.34 22.26
CA GLN A 423 9.19 7.78 22.94
C GLN A 423 8.69 9.11 22.34
N PHE A 424 9.56 10.11 22.18
CA PHE A 424 9.16 11.38 21.55
C PHE A 424 8.53 11.19 20.17
N LEU A 425 9.13 10.33 19.34
CA LEU A 425 8.70 10.13 17.96
C LEU A 425 7.46 9.24 17.85
N SER A 426 7.31 8.26 18.75
CA SER A 426 6.18 7.31 18.75
C SER A 426 4.90 7.88 19.39
N HIS A 427 4.97 9.00 20.11
CA HIS A 427 3.91 9.39 21.04
C HIS A 427 2.77 10.24 20.46
N ASP A 428 1.61 9.62 20.28
CA ASP A 428 0.31 10.14 20.76
C ASP A 428 0.17 10.08 22.31
N HIS A 429 1.18 9.62 23.05
CA HIS A 429 1.19 9.51 24.52
C HIS A 429 2.12 10.53 25.24
N GLY A 430 2.18 11.78 24.77
CA GLY A 430 3.19 12.79 25.13
C GLY A 430 3.30 13.25 26.60
N ILE A 431 2.68 12.58 27.56
CA ILE A 431 2.66 13.01 28.97
C ILE A 431 3.95 12.60 29.71
N ASP A 432 4.51 11.41 29.45
CA ASP A 432 5.66 10.90 30.23
C ASP A 432 7.02 11.53 29.83
N PHE A 433 7.11 12.12 28.64
CA PHE A 433 8.37 12.65 28.08
C PHE A 433 8.88 13.92 28.80
N ARG A 434 7.98 14.77 29.29
CA ARG A 434 8.36 16.06 29.91
C ARG A 434 9.07 15.88 31.25
N ILE A 435 8.58 14.95 32.06
CA ILE A 435 9.10 14.66 33.40
C ILE A 435 10.56 14.20 33.32
N ALA A 436 10.87 13.24 32.45
CA ALA A 436 12.23 12.69 32.30
C ALA A 436 13.26 13.67 31.73
N LEU A 437 12.83 14.70 30.98
CA LEU A 437 13.73 15.72 30.43
C LEU A 437 13.99 16.86 31.43
N GLU A 438 12.96 17.32 32.14
CA GLU A 438 13.07 18.38 33.14
C GLU A 438 14.01 17.97 34.29
N GLU A 439 13.96 16.70 34.72
CA GLU A 439 14.90 16.13 35.70
C GLU A 439 16.37 16.17 35.23
N ARG A 440 16.62 16.10 33.90
CA ARG A 440 17.97 16.05 33.32
C ARG A 440 18.55 17.42 32.99
N LEU A 441 17.72 18.37 32.58
CA LEU A 441 18.15 19.75 32.43
C LEU A 441 18.43 20.40 33.79
N SER A 442 17.75 19.94 34.84
CA SER A 442 17.98 20.39 36.22
C SER A 442 19.23 19.75 36.85
N GLY A 443 19.59 18.52 36.46
CA GLY A 443 20.76 17.80 36.99
C GLY A 443 22.08 18.02 36.26
N ALA A 444 22.15 18.94 35.28
CA ALA A 444 23.37 19.25 34.52
C ALA A 444 23.98 20.63 34.86
N THR A 445 23.44 21.29 35.89
CA THR A 445 23.90 22.61 36.40
C THR A 445 24.57 22.57 37.76
N ASP A 446 24.75 21.37 38.33
CA ASP A 446 25.61 21.10 39.50
C ASP A 446 26.84 20.29 39.04
#